data_AF-A0A1S9CGJ2-F1
#
_entry.id   AF-A0A1S9CGJ2-F1
#
_cell.length_a   1.000
_cell.length_b   1.000
_cell.length_c   1.000
_cell.angle_alpha   90.00
_cell.angle_beta   90.00
_cell.angle_gamma   90.00
#
_symmetry.space_group_name_H-M   'P 1'
#
loop_
_entity.id
_entity.type
_entity.pdbx_description
1 polymer ?
#
loop_
_entity_poly.entity_id
_entity_poly.type
_entity_poly.pdbx_seq_one_letter_code
_entity_poly.pdbx_strand_id
1 'polypeptide(L)'
;MFKAFFGKKNKPEEITFTIDQDELKKINEVLENQSIPIIILDNNWYMIKQIIGDKQIDKLEERVHTELKKQGQVNTDIIEYGKIKQVLLDKILRISEQLYANPEMARELDQTGDALLKANDILKELEQEVIDLEGKLEAANFELVKYIVNKSYGLMSEQKHMREILSKEIDELRTTMLEKTEKRKYIGVEYSALYNYFHNLVGHQYVNKLDKIIDEIEENKEKEEDSDYD
;
A
#
# COMPACT_ATOMS: atom_id res chain seq x y z
N MET A 1 -27.61 6.54 -27.55
CA MET A 1 -27.90 5.20 -26.99
C MET A 1 -26.64 4.34 -26.94
N PHE A 2 -25.74 4.54 -25.97
CA PHE A 2 -24.48 3.77 -25.83
C PHE A 2 -24.37 3.03 -24.48
N LYS A 3 -25.51 2.69 -23.86
CA LYS A 3 -25.54 1.99 -22.55
C LYS A 3 -25.87 0.50 -22.64
N ALA A 4 -26.12 -0.07 -23.82
CA ALA A 4 -26.65 -1.43 -23.95
C ALA A 4 -25.63 -2.53 -24.28
N PHE A 5 -24.35 -2.23 -24.52
CA PHE A 5 -23.36 -3.26 -24.92
C PHE A 5 -22.48 -3.83 -23.81
N PHE A 6 -22.54 -3.29 -22.59
CA PHE A 6 -21.84 -3.85 -21.41
C PHE A 6 -22.76 -4.74 -20.56
N GLY A 7 -23.67 -5.46 -21.22
CA GLY A 7 -24.72 -6.27 -20.63
C GLY A 7 -24.44 -7.77 -20.68
N LYS A 8 -23.31 -8.22 -20.12
CA LYS A 8 -23.17 -9.57 -19.53
C LYS A 8 -22.00 -9.53 -18.56
N LYS A 9 -22.35 -9.23 -17.30
CA LYS A 9 -21.49 -9.36 -16.14
C LYS A 9 -21.06 -10.82 -16.00
N ASN A 10 -19.87 -11.16 -16.46
CA ASN A 10 -19.05 -12.04 -15.65
C ASN A 10 -18.28 -11.10 -14.74
N LYS A 11 -18.80 -10.90 -13.51
CA LYS A 11 -17.89 -10.50 -12.43
C LYS A 11 -16.80 -11.58 -12.45
N PRO A 12 -15.51 -11.24 -12.58
CA PRO A 12 -14.48 -12.23 -12.31
C PRO A 12 -14.81 -12.76 -10.92
N GLU A 13 -14.96 -14.09 -10.81
CA GLU A 13 -15.12 -14.75 -9.53
C GLU A 13 -14.09 -14.14 -8.59
N GLU A 14 -14.51 -13.73 -7.39
CA GLU A 14 -13.59 -13.26 -6.35
C GLU A 14 -12.70 -14.45 -5.99
N ILE A 15 -11.62 -14.64 -6.76
CA ILE A 15 -10.57 -15.60 -6.48
C ILE A 15 -9.84 -15.02 -5.28
N THR A 16 -10.36 -15.35 -4.11
CA THR A 16 -9.69 -15.12 -2.84
C THR A 16 -8.45 -16.00 -2.84
N PHE A 17 -7.33 -15.43 -3.31
CA PHE A 17 -6.04 -16.07 -3.18
C PHE A 17 -5.71 -16.16 -1.69
N THR A 18 -6.05 -17.30 -1.10
CA THR A 18 -5.80 -17.60 0.29
C THR A 18 -4.48 -18.35 0.34
N ILE A 19 -3.42 -17.68 0.79
CA ILE A 19 -2.13 -18.34 1.02
C ILE A 19 -2.38 -19.46 2.05
N ASP A 20 -2.02 -20.69 1.71
CA ASP A 20 -2.22 -21.84 2.58
C ASP A 20 -1.35 -21.72 3.85
N GLN A 21 -1.77 -22.34 4.95
CA GLN A 21 -1.07 -22.20 6.24
C GLN A 21 0.37 -22.73 6.21
N ASP A 22 0.66 -23.73 5.37
CA ASP A 22 2.02 -24.27 5.21
C ASP A 22 2.94 -23.34 4.41
N GLU A 23 2.41 -22.60 3.45
CA GLU A 23 3.17 -21.58 2.71
C GLU A 23 3.46 -20.36 3.62
N LEU A 24 2.48 -19.97 4.44
CA LEU A 24 2.68 -18.94 5.46
C LEU A 24 3.77 -19.33 6.47
N LYS A 25 3.83 -20.60 6.88
CA LYS A 25 4.90 -21.09 7.77
C LYS A 25 6.28 -20.94 7.14
N LYS A 26 6.47 -21.35 5.89
CA LYS A 26 7.75 -21.20 5.18
C LYS A 26 8.17 -19.73 5.06
N ILE A 27 7.23 -18.84 4.77
CA ILE A 27 7.50 -17.40 4.72
C ILE A 27 7.95 -16.88 6.09
N ASN A 28 7.29 -17.32 7.17
CA ASN A 28 7.67 -16.93 8.52
C ASN A 28 9.07 -17.46 8.89
N GLU A 29 9.40 -18.71 8.57
CA GLU A 29 10.73 -19.28 8.84
C GLU A 29 11.85 -18.53 8.10
N VAL A 30 11.59 -18.03 6.90
CA VAL A 30 12.55 -17.19 6.15
C VAL A 30 12.72 -15.83 6.83
N LEU A 31 11.63 -15.23 7.32
CA LEU A 31 11.65 -13.93 7.98
C LEU A 31 12.32 -13.99 9.36
N GLU A 32 12.14 -15.07 10.13
CA GLU A 32 12.76 -15.24 11.47
C GLU A 32 14.29 -15.28 11.42
N ASN A 33 14.87 -15.66 10.28
CA ASN A 33 16.32 -15.74 10.09
C ASN A 33 16.96 -14.42 9.63
N GLN A 34 16.19 -13.35 9.49
CA GLN A 34 16.70 -12.05 9.03
C GLN A 34 16.51 -10.95 10.08
N SER A 35 17.54 -10.13 10.24
CA SER A 35 17.42 -8.87 10.99
C SER A 35 16.64 -7.88 10.12
N ILE A 36 15.39 -7.62 10.49
CA ILE A 36 14.49 -6.75 9.75
C ILE A 36 14.55 -5.33 10.34
N PRO A 37 14.88 -4.31 9.53
CA PRO A 37 14.82 -2.92 9.97
C PRO A 37 13.43 -2.53 10.47
N ILE A 38 13.37 -1.50 11.32
CA ILE A 38 12.10 -0.94 11.82
C ILE A 38 11.33 -0.32 10.64
N ILE A 39 10.25 -0.97 10.20
CA ILE A 39 9.55 -0.61 8.95
C ILE A 39 8.94 0.79 9.03
N ILE A 40 8.47 1.20 10.21
CA ILE A 40 7.81 2.51 10.39
C ILE A 40 8.75 3.71 10.15
N LEU A 41 10.07 3.47 10.08
CA LEU A 41 11.07 4.49 9.76
C LEU A 41 11.37 4.58 8.25
N ASP A 42 10.87 3.63 7.45
CA ASP A 42 11.04 3.65 6.00
C ASP A 42 9.98 4.54 5.35
N ASN A 43 10.40 5.47 4.48
CA ASN A 43 9.46 6.32 3.74
C ASN A 43 8.60 5.54 2.74
N ASN A 44 9.14 4.46 2.17
CA ASN A 44 8.42 3.63 1.20
C ASN A 44 7.29 2.85 1.87
N TRP A 45 7.39 2.58 3.18
CA TRP A 45 6.37 1.87 3.93
C TRP A 45 5.00 2.52 3.79
N TYR A 46 4.91 3.86 3.91
CA TYR A 46 3.63 4.57 3.83
C TYR A 46 2.96 4.43 2.46
N MET A 47 3.74 4.32 1.38
CA MET A 47 3.19 4.02 0.05
C MET A 47 2.61 2.61 0.00
N ILE A 48 3.34 1.62 0.53
CA ILE A 48 2.89 0.22 0.57
C ILE A 48 1.64 0.07 1.46
N LYS A 49 1.61 0.75 2.61
CA LYS A 49 0.47 0.78 3.52
C LYS A 49 -0.81 1.26 2.81
N GLN A 50 -0.72 2.32 2.01
CA GLN A 50 -1.86 2.82 1.23
C GLN A 50 -2.36 1.81 0.19
N ILE A 51 -1.46 1.05 -0.42
CA ILE A 51 -1.81 0.00 -1.38
C ILE A 51 -2.55 -1.16 -0.70
N ILE A 52 -2.12 -1.55 0.51
CA ILE A 52 -2.75 -2.66 1.24
C ILE A 52 -4.10 -2.25 1.85
N GLY A 53 -4.20 -1.03 2.41
CA GLY A 53 -5.46 -0.47 2.89
C GLY A 53 -6.13 -1.22 4.07
N ASP A 54 -5.36 -1.97 4.88
CA ASP A 54 -5.88 -2.77 5.98
C ASP A 54 -5.78 -2.06 7.34
N LYS A 55 -6.90 -1.94 8.06
CA LYS A 55 -6.97 -1.29 9.39
C LYS A 55 -6.24 -2.07 10.48
N GLN A 56 -5.97 -3.36 10.30
CA GLN A 56 -5.16 -4.14 11.24
C GLN A 56 -3.70 -3.65 11.27
N ILE A 57 -3.20 -3.15 10.14
CA ILE A 57 -1.85 -2.60 10.03
C ILE A 57 -1.72 -1.34 10.90
N ASP A 58 -2.75 -0.48 10.94
CA ASP A 58 -2.74 0.73 11.78
C ASP A 58 -2.52 0.40 13.27
N LYS A 59 -3.17 -0.67 13.76
CA LYS A 59 -3.04 -1.11 15.16
C LYS A 59 -1.64 -1.65 15.46
N LEU A 60 -1.07 -2.41 14.52
CA LEU A 60 0.28 -2.97 14.67
C LEU A 60 1.33 -1.86 14.58
N GLU A 61 1.12 -0.88 13.69
CA GLU A 61 1.96 0.31 13.59
C GLU A 61 1.91 1.15 14.87
N GLU A 62 0.74 1.35 15.46
CA GLU A 62 0.60 2.08 16.73
C GLU A 62 1.37 1.39 17.87
N ARG A 63 1.38 0.05 17.89
CA ARG A 63 2.19 -0.72 18.86
C ARG A 63 3.68 -0.46 18.65
N VAL A 64 4.18 -0.56 17.42
CA VAL A 64 5.60 -0.26 17.11
C VAL A 64 5.95 1.19 17.45
N HIS A 65 5.09 2.13 17.11
CA HIS A 65 5.27 3.55 17.41
C HIS A 65 5.31 3.83 18.92
N THR A 66 4.46 3.16 19.70
CA THR A 66 4.42 3.28 21.16
C THR A 66 5.71 2.79 21.80
N GLU A 67 6.18 1.60 21.40
CA GLU A 67 7.44 1.06 21.93
C GLU A 67 8.66 1.89 21.50
N LEU A 68 8.69 2.36 20.24
CA LEU A 68 9.74 3.26 19.77
C LEU A 68 9.78 4.58 20.56
N LYS A 69 8.60 5.15 20.86
CA LYS A 69 8.50 6.38 21.65
C LYS A 69 9.02 6.18 23.08
N LYS A 70 8.66 5.05 23.72
CA LYS A 70 9.17 4.70 25.06
C LYS A 70 10.69 4.53 25.05
N GLN A 71 11.23 3.82 24.05
CA GLN A 71 12.67 3.66 23.90
C GLN A 71 13.39 5.02 23.79
N GLY A 72 12.83 5.95 23.00
CA GLY A 72 13.35 7.32 22.89
C GLY A 72 13.32 8.10 24.21
N GLN A 73 12.27 7.90 25.01
CA GLN A 73 12.14 8.53 26.32
C GLN A 73 13.16 7.97 27.32
N VAL A 74 13.25 6.64 27.46
CA VAL A 74 14.20 5.98 28.37
C VAL A 74 15.66 6.34 28.02
N ASN A 75 16.00 6.41 26.73
CA ASN A 75 17.33 6.85 26.30
C ASN A 75 17.62 8.30 26.71
N THR A 76 16.62 9.17 26.68
CA THR A 76 16.77 10.56 27.16
C THR A 76 16.98 10.59 28.66
N ASP A 77 16.19 9.80 29.41
CA ASP A 77 16.29 9.71 30.87
C ASP A 77 17.67 9.18 31.30
N ILE A 78 18.23 8.18 30.61
CA ILE A 78 19.60 7.67 30.87
C ILE A 78 20.63 8.79 30.72
N ILE A 79 20.53 9.60 29.67
CA ILE A 79 21.45 10.73 29.44
C ILE A 79 21.31 11.77 30.56
N GLU A 80 20.09 12.08 31.00
CA GLU A 80 19.83 13.05 32.07
C GLU A 80 20.34 12.54 33.43
N TYR A 81 20.01 11.31 33.81
CA TYR A 81 20.50 10.70 35.04
C TYR A 81 22.03 10.51 35.03
N GLY A 82 22.64 10.27 33.86
CA GLY A 82 24.09 10.27 33.68
C GLY A 82 24.72 11.63 34.04
N LYS A 83 24.10 12.73 33.62
CA LYS A 83 24.54 14.09 34.00
C LYS A 83 24.35 14.35 35.49
N ILE A 84 23.20 13.97 36.06
CA ILE A 84 22.93 14.12 37.50
C ILE A 84 23.98 13.37 38.33
N LYS A 85 24.30 12.14 37.93
CA LYS A 85 25.36 11.33 38.56
C LYS A 85 26.72 12.04 38.53
N GLN A 86 27.10 12.63 37.40
CA GLN A 86 28.35 13.42 37.31
C GLN A 86 28.34 14.63 38.25
N VAL A 87 27.25 15.39 38.29
CA VAL A 87 27.11 16.55 39.20
C VAL A 87 27.20 16.14 40.67
N LEU A 88 26.56 15.01 41.04
CA LEU A 88 26.63 14.48 42.40
C LEU A 88 28.04 14.01 42.77
N LEU A 89 28.76 13.35 41.85
CA LEU A 89 30.15 12.96 42.04
C LEU A 89 31.06 14.18 42.25
N ASP A 90 30.94 15.20 41.39
CA ASP A 90 31.72 16.44 41.53
C ASP A 90 31.43 17.14 42.86
N LYS A 91 30.17 17.12 43.30
CA LYS A 91 29.76 17.68 44.60
C LYS A 91 30.38 16.92 45.77
N ILE A 92 30.38 15.58 45.72
CA ILE A 92 31.03 14.72 46.74
C ILE A 92 32.52 15.02 46.82
N LEU A 93 33.21 15.11 45.68
CA LEU A 93 34.65 15.43 45.63
C LEU A 93 34.94 16.79 46.29
N ARG A 94 34.18 17.83 45.92
CA ARG A 94 34.33 19.18 46.50
C ARG A 94 34.08 19.21 48.00
N ILE A 95 33.01 18.55 48.48
CA ILE A 95 32.69 18.48 49.91
C ILE A 95 33.79 17.70 50.66
N SER A 96 34.28 16.60 50.08
CA SER A 96 35.32 15.77 50.70
C SER A 96 36.65 16.53 50.85
N GLU A 97 37.01 17.39 49.90
CA GLU A 97 38.20 18.26 50.01
C GLU A 97 38.05 19.31 51.13
N GLN A 98 36.82 19.81 51.35
CA GLN A 98 36.51 20.85 52.33
C GLN A 98 36.20 20.30 53.73
N LEU A 99 36.05 18.98 53.87
CA LEU A 99 35.63 18.31 55.10
C LEU A 99 36.59 18.54 56.27
N TYR A 100 37.89 18.65 55.99
CA TYR A 100 38.91 18.96 57.00
C TYR A 100 38.74 20.37 57.61
N ALA A 101 38.17 21.32 56.85
CA ALA A 101 37.95 22.70 57.28
C ALA A 101 36.54 22.93 57.86
N ASN A 102 35.53 22.17 57.44
CA ASN A 102 34.14 22.30 57.87
C ASN A 102 33.52 20.92 58.20
N PRO A 103 33.64 20.45 59.46
CA PRO A 103 33.10 19.14 59.89
C PRO A 103 31.57 19.04 59.75
N GLU A 104 30.85 20.15 59.82
CA GLU A 104 29.39 20.24 59.65
C GLU A 104 28.93 19.74 58.26
N MET A 105 29.81 19.76 57.25
CA MET A 105 29.51 19.27 55.89
C MET A 105 29.43 17.75 55.77
N ALA A 106 29.82 16.99 56.82
CA ALA A 106 29.72 15.52 56.82
C ALA A 106 28.28 15.03 56.56
N ARG A 107 27.28 15.73 57.09
CA ARG A 107 25.87 15.40 56.86
C ARG A 107 25.44 15.64 55.40
N GLU A 108 25.97 16.68 54.76
CA GLU A 108 25.69 16.97 53.35
C GLU A 108 26.40 15.96 52.43
N LEU A 109 27.60 15.49 52.82
CA LEU A 109 28.33 14.44 52.13
C LEU A 109 27.53 13.13 52.12
N ASP A 110 27.03 12.70 53.29
CA ASP A 110 26.21 11.49 53.41
C ASP A 110 24.94 11.59 52.56
N GLN A 111 24.23 12.72 52.62
CA GLN A 111 23.03 12.95 51.79
C GLN A 111 23.31 12.92 50.29
N THR A 112 24.45 13.49 49.87
CA THR A 112 24.86 13.49 48.46
C THR A 112 25.31 12.09 48.03
N GLY A 113 25.93 11.32 48.91
CA GLY A 113 26.27 9.91 48.72
C GLY A 113 25.03 9.03 48.55
N ASP A 114 24.04 9.18 49.42
CA ASP A 114 22.74 8.48 49.32
C ASP A 114 22.02 8.83 48.01
N ALA A 115 22.04 10.10 47.60
CA ALA A 115 21.48 10.53 46.33
C ALA A 115 22.21 9.92 45.12
N LEU A 116 23.54 9.79 45.19
CA LEU A 116 24.35 9.16 44.15
C LEU A 116 24.05 7.66 44.03
N LEU A 117 23.89 6.96 45.16
CA LEU A 117 23.50 5.55 45.18
C LEU A 117 22.14 5.35 44.52
N LYS A 118 21.14 6.16 44.89
CA LYS A 118 19.82 6.13 44.24
C LYS A 118 19.88 6.43 42.75
N ALA A 119 20.68 7.40 42.33
CA ALA A 119 20.86 7.71 40.91
C ALA A 119 21.51 6.55 40.13
N ASN A 120 22.44 5.82 40.75
CA ASN A 120 23.03 4.62 40.16
C ASN A 120 22.03 3.47 40.02
N ASP A 121 21.18 3.27 41.03
CA ASP A 121 20.17 2.20 40.99
C ASP A 121 19.11 2.50 39.91
N ILE A 122 18.63 3.74 39.82
CA ILE A 122 17.72 4.17 38.74
C ILE A 122 18.37 3.99 37.36
N LEU A 123 19.66 4.34 37.20
CA LEU A 123 20.36 4.12 35.93
C LEU A 123 20.40 2.64 35.53
N LYS A 124 20.64 1.73 36.48
CA LYS A 124 20.60 0.28 36.20
C LYS A 124 19.20 -0.19 35.82
N GLU A 125 18.16 0.33 36.46
CA GLU A 125 16.78 0.02 36.11
C GLU A 125 16.45 0.48 34.69
N LEU A 126 16.86 1.70 34.32
CA LEU A 126 16.69 2.23 32.97
C LEU A 126 17.49 1.42 31.92
N GLU A 127 18.74 1.04 32.22
CA GLU A 127 19.54 0.18 31.34
C GLU A 127 18.87 -1.19 31.09
N GLN A 128 18.28 -1.79 32.13
CA GLN A 128 17.51 -3.02 31.98
C GLN A 128 16.22 -2.79 31.18
N GLU A 129 15.53 -1.66 31.39
CA GLU A 129 14.34 -1.30 30.64
C GLU A 129 14.64 -1.12 29.15
N VAL A 130 15.80 -0.59 28.77
CA VAL A 130 16.22 -0.50 27.36
C VAL A 130 16.29 -1.87 26.71
N ILE A 131 16.93 -2.85 27.35
CA ILE A 131 17.05 -4.22 26.82
C ILE A 131 15.65 -4.83 26.63
N ASP A 132 14.77 -4.67 27.61
CA ASP A 132 13.41 -5.17 27.54
C ASP A 132 12.58 -4.49 26.44
N LEU A 133 12.76 -3.18 26.25
CA LEU A 133 12.10 -2.39 25.20
C LEU A 133 12.61 -2.76 23.82
N GLU A 134 13.91 -3.00 23.65
CA GLU A 134 14.49 -3.48 22.38
C GLU A 134 13.85 -4.80 21.97
N GLY A 135 13.75 -5.78 22.88
CA GLY A 135 13.10 -7.05 22.60
C GLY A 135 11.60 -6.91 22.26
N LYS A 136 10.88 -6.02 22.95
CA LYS A 136 9.47 -5.71 22.66
C LYS A 136 9.31 -5.03 21.30
N LEU A 137 10.19 -4.10 20.96
CA LEU A 137 10.18 -3.38 19.70
C LEU A 137 10.48 -4.31 18.52
N GLU A 138 11.48 -5.19 18.66
CA GLU A 138 11.79 -6.20 17.65
C GLU A 138 10.60 -7.15 17.44
N ALA A 139 9.99 -7.64 18.51
CA ALA A 139 8.83 -8.52 18.42
C ALA A 139 7.61 -7.82 17.77
N ALA A 140 7.34 -6.56 18.15
CA ALA A 140 6.25 -5.78 17.56
C ALA A 140 6.51 -5.47 16.09
N ASN A 141 7.74 -5.09 15.73
CA ASN A 141 8.13 -4.87 14.34
C ASN A 141 7.99 -6.16 13.54
N PHE A 142 8.45 -7.29 14.07
CA PHE A 142 8.33 -8.60 13.42
C PHE A 142 6.87 -9.00 13.17
N GLU A 143 5.99 -8.79 14.15
CA GLU A 143 4.55 -9.05 14.01
C GLU A 143 3.93 -8.20 12.89
N LEU A 144 4.30 -6.91 12.82
CA LEU A 144 3.90 -6.01 11.75
C LEU A 144 4.41 -6.50 10.38
N VAL A 145 5.70 -6.81 10.25
CA VAL A 145 6.32 -7.32 9.01
C VAL A 145 5.59 -8.55 8.51
N LYS A 146 5.37 -9.52 9.40
CA LYS A 146 4.71 -10.78 9.08
C LYS A 146 3.31 -10.56 8.53
N TYR A 147 2.55 -9.66 9.15
CA TYR A 147 1.22 -9.31 8.70
C TYR A 147 1.24 -8.66 7.30
N ILE A 148 2.15 -7.71 7.10
CA ILE A 148 2.34 -6.99 5.83
C ILE A 148 2.68 -7.99 4.72
N VAL A 149 3.70 -8.82 4.94
CA VAL A 149 4.20 -9.77 3.95
C VAL A 149 3.07 -10.69 3.49
N ASN A 150 2.29 -11.24 4.42
CA ASN A 150 1.14 -12.08 4.10
C ASN A 150 0.14 -11.35 3.19
N LYS A 151 -0.28 -10.15 3.60
CA LYS A 151 -1.26 -9.35 2.84
C LYS A 151 -0.74 -8.92 1.48
N SER A 152 0.52 -8.49 1.40
CA SER A 152 1.16 -8.06 0.17
C SER A 152 1.28 -9.19 -0.84
N TYR A 153 1.70 -10.39 -0.42
CA TYR A 153 1.79 -11.53 -1.35
C TYR A 153 0.42 -11.98 -1.84
N GLY A 154 -0.60 -11.94 -0.99
CA GLY A 154 -1.99 -12.19 -1.40
C GLY A 154 -2.43 -11.23 -2.50
N LEU A 155 -2.26 -9.93 -2.26
CA LEU A 155 -2.62 -8.87 -3.20
C LEU A 155 -1.80 -8.96 -4.51
N MET A 156 -0.49 -9.21 -4.43
CA MET A 156 0.38 -9.33 -5.61
C MET A 156 -0.01 -10.51 -6.49
N SER A 157 -0.40 -11.63 -5.88
CA SER A 157 -0.86 -12.82 -6.61
C SER A 157 -2.15 -12.54 -7.35
N GLU A 158 -3.14 -11.95 -6.67
CA GLU A 158 -4.42 -11.53 -7.28
C GLU A 158 -4.19 -10.54 -8.43
N GLN A 159 -3.37 -9.51 -8.22
CA GLN A 159 -3.01 -8.54 -9.25
C GLN A 159 -2.29 -9.16 -10.44
N LYS A 160 -1.42 -10.16 -10.21
CA LYS A 160 -0.76 -10.90 -11.29
C LYS A 160 -1.81 -11.67 -12.12
N HIS A 161 -2.71 -12.39 -11.46
CA HIS A 161 -3.75 -13.15 -12.13
C HIS A 161 -4.70 -12.24 -12.94
N MET A 162 -5.17 -11.15 -12.34
CA MET A 162 -6.01 -10.17 -13.03
C MET A 162 -5.32 -9.53 -14.23
N ARG A 163 -4.01 -9.24 -14.14
CA ARG A 163 -3.23 -8.75 -15.30
C ARG A 163 -3.20 -9.76 -16.44
N GLU A 164 -3.05 -11.05 -16.14
CA GLU A 164 -3.04 -12.10 -17.16
C GLU A 164 -4.40 -12.26 -17.85
N ILE A 165 -5.51 -12.20 -17.08
CA ILE A 165 -6.87 -12.21 -17.63
C ILE A 165 -7.08 -11.01 -18.55
N LEU A 166 -6.81 -9.79 -18.06
CA LEU A 166 -6.98 -8.57 -18.84
C LEU A 166 -6.12 -8.58 -20.12
N SER A 167 -4.91 -9.13 -20.07
CA SER A 167 -4.06 -9.25 -21.26
C SER A 167 -4.72 -10.15 -22.32
N LYS A 168 -5.30 -11.29 -21.93
CA LYS A 168 -5.99 -12.19 -22.86
C LYS A 168 -7.22 -11.53 -23.45
N GLU A 169 -8.05 -10.88 -22.63
CA GLU A 169 -9.24 -10.16 -23.10
C GLU A 169 -8.88 -9.05 -24.09
N ILE A 170 -7.80 -8.30 -23.83
CA ILE A 170 -7.30 -7.27 -24.75
C ILE A 170 -6.92 -7.87 -26.10
N ASP A 171 -6.26 -9.03 -26.12
CA ASP A 171 -5.83 -9.67 -27.36
C ASP A 171 -7.01 -10.26 -28.16
N GLU A 172 -8.02 -10.80 -27.49
CA GLU A 172 -9.26 -11.25 -28.12
C GLU A 172 -10.04 -10.08 -28.73
N LEU A 173 -10.13 -8.96 -28.02
CA LEU A 173 -10.77 -7.74 -28.52
C LEU A 173 -10.02 -7.15 -29.71
N ARG A 174 -8.68 -7.17 -29.69
CA ARG A 174 -7.85 -6.75 -30.84
C ARG A 174 -8.14 -7.58 -32.07
N THR A 175 -8.23 -8.91 -31.92
CA THR A 175 -8.55 -9.82 -33.04
C THR A 175 -9.92 -9.50 -33.62
N THR A 176 -10.93 -9.37 -32.76
CA THR A 176 -12.30 -9.02 -33.16
C THR A 176 -12.35 -7.65 -33.86
N MET A 177 -11.59 -6.67 -33.36
CA MET A 177 -11.50 -5.34 -33.94
C MET A 177 -10.89 -5.40 -35.34
N LEU A 178 -9.84 -6.20 -35.56
CA LEU A 178 -9.20 -6.37 -36.87
C LEU A 178 -10.17 -6.97 -37.88
N GLU A 179 -10.86 -8.05 -37.53
CA GLU A 179 -11.87 -8.69 -38.40
C GLU A 179 -12.98 -7.72 -38.80
N LYS A 180 -13.54 -6.98 -37.84
CA LYS A 180 -14.57 -5.95 -38.12
C LYS A 180 -14.03 -4.82 -38.99
N THR A 181 -12.77 -4.45 -38.81
CA THR A 181 -12.12 -3.40 -39.59
C THR A 181 -11.93 -3.83 -41.04
N GLU A 182 -11.49 -5.06 -41.28
CA GLU A 182 -11.38 -5.63 -42.63
C GLU A 182 -12.74 -5.74 -43.31
N LYS A 183 -13.76 -6.26 -42.61
CA LYS A 183 -15.12 -6.34 -43.15
C LYS A 183 -15.67 -4.97 -43.53
N ARG A 184 -15.48 -3.95 -42.67
CA ARG A 184 -15.89 -2.58 -42.96
C ARG A 184 -15.17 -2.03 -44.20
N LYS A 185 -13.87 -2.29 -44.34
CA LYS A 185 -13.10 -1.87 -45.52
C LYS A 185 -13.62 -2.53 -46.79
N TYR A 186 -13.87 -3.85 -46.76
CA TYR A 186 -14.40 -4.60 -47.88
C TYR A 186 -15.74 -4.05 -48.35
N ILE A 187 -16.70 -3.89 -47.43
CA ILE A 187 -18.02 -3.31 -47.73
C ILE A 187 -17.88 -1.90 -48.31
N GLY A 188 -16.98 -1.06 -47.77
CA GLY A 188 -16.73 0.28 -48.30
C GLY A 188 -16.17 0.29 -49.73
N VAL A 189 -15.31 -0.68 -50.08
CA VAL A 189 -14.79 -0.84 -51.44
C VAL A 189 -15.89 -1.26 -52.40
N GLU A 190 -16.70 -2.26 -52.04
CA GLU A 190 -17.84 -2.70 -52.86
C GLU A 190 -18.86 -1.58 -53.06
N TYR A 191 -19.21 -0.88 -51.97
CA TYR A 191 -20.12 0.27 -52.02
C TYR A 191 -19.60 1.35 -52.96
N SER A 192 -18.33 1.75 -52.81
CA SER A 192 -17.73 2.77 -53.69
C SER A 192 -17.68 2.33 -55.15
N ALA A 193 -17.37 1.06 -55.43
CA ALA A 193 -17.36 0.52 -56.78
C ALA A 193 -18.76 0.56 -57.42
N LEU A 194 -19.79 0.13 -56.68
CA LEU A 194 -21.18 0.15 -57.12
C LEU A 194 -21.66 1.59 -57.36
N TYR A 195 -21.39 2.48 -56.41
CA TYR A 195 -21.77 3.89 -56.48
C TYR A 195 -21.11 4.59 -57.68
N ASN A 196 -19.81 4.36 -57.89
CA ASN A 196 -19.08 4.88 -59.06
C ASN A 196 -19.64 4.33 -60.38
N TYR A 197 -20.00 3.05 -60.44
CA TYR A 197 -20.63 2.46 -61.62
C TYR A 197 -21.97 3.13 -61.95
N PHE A 198 -22.85 3.32 -60.96
CA PHE A 198 -24.13 3.99 -61.19
C PHE A 198 -23.97 5.47 -61.57
N HIS A 199 -23.01 6.18 -60.97
CA HIS A 199 -22.67 7.55 -61.38
C HIS A 199 -22.23 7.63 -62.83
N ASN A 200 -21.40 6.69 -63.29
CA ASN A 200 -20.96 6.63 -64.68
C ASN A 200 -22.08 6.23 -65.64
N LEU A 201 -23.01 5.37 -65.23
CA LEU A 201 -24.09 4.87 -66.09
C LEU A 201 -25.25 5.85 -66.24
N VAL A 202 -25.73 6.41 -65.13
CA VAL A 202 -26.98 7.22 -65.08
C VAL A 202 -26.68 8.72 -64.97
N GLY A 203 -25.47 9.08 -64.56
CA GLY A 203 -25.04 10.47 -64.37
C GLY A 203 -25.38 11.03 -62.99
N HIS A 204 -24.52 11.92 -62.50
CA HIS A 204 -24.56 12.45 -61.13
C HIS A 204 -25.91 13.01 -60.67
N GLN A 205 -26.68 13.62 -61.56
CA GLN A 205 -27.95 14.27 -61.21
C GLN A 205 -29.08 13.28 -60.88
N TYR A 206 -29.00 12.05 -61.42
CA TYR A 206 -30.03 11.04 -61.22
C TYR A 206 -29.71 10.15 -60.02
N VAL A 207 -28.44 9.84 -59.77
CA VAL A 207 -28.02 9.11 -58.55
C VAL A 207 -28.40 9.90 -57.29
N ASN A 208 -28.18 11.22 -57.26
CA ASN A 208 -28.59 12.05 -56.12
C ASN A 208 -30.12 12.07 -55.88
N LYS A 209 -30.93 11.81 -56.90
CA LYS A 209 -32.39 11.67 -56.73
C LYS A 209 -32.75 10.29 -56.20
N LEU A 210 -32.04 9.24 -56.64
CA LEU A 210 -32.21 7.88 -56.13
C LEU A 210 -31.79 7.79 -54.66
N ASP A 211 -30.67 8.41 -54.27
CA ASP A 211 -30.20 8.43 -52.89
C ASP A 211 -31.28 9.00 -51.95
N LYS A 212 -31.89 10.14 -52.30
CA LYS A 212 -33.00 10.74 -51.52
C LYS A 212 -34.22 9.83 -51.37
N ILE A 213 -34.56 9.07 -52.40
CA ILE A 213 -35.69 8.13 -52.33
C ILE A 213 -35.35 6.96 -51.40
N ILE A 214 -34.11 6.49 -51.43
CA ILE A 214 -33.66 5.41 -50.52
C ILE A 214 -33.64 5.90 -49.07
N ASP A 215 -33.12 7.10 -48.80
CA ASP A 215 -33.11 7.70 -47.46
C ASP A 215 -34.54 7.82 -46.89
N GLU A 216 -35.50 8.29 -47.71
CA GLU A 216 -36.92 8.36 -47.31
C GLU A 216 -37.53 6.98 -47.02
N ILE A 217 -37.10 5.93 -47.72
CA ILE A 217 -37.57 4.55 -47.47
C ILE A 217 -36.97 4.00 -46.16
N GLU A 218 -35.70 4.26 -45.89
CA GLU A 218 -35.02 3.81 -44.67
C GLU A 218 -35.61 4.48 -43.42
N GLU A 219 -35.84 5.80 -43.46
CA GLU A 219 -36.48 6.54 -42.36
C GLU A 219 -37.91 6.06 -42.05
N ASN A 220 -38.64 5.61 -43.06
CA ASN A 220 -39.99 5.09 -42.86
C ASN A 220 -39.99 3.68 -42.26
N LYS A 221 -39.00 2.84 -42.57
CA LYS A 221 -38.84 1.52 -41.96
C LYS A 221 -38.45 1.60 -40.48
N GLU A 222 -37.55 2.51 -40.11
CA GLU A 222 -37.17 2.70 -38.70
C GLU A 222 -38.37 3.14 -37.84
N LYS A 223 -39.27 3.98 -38.39
CA LYS A 223 -40.51 4.40 -37.71
C LYS A 223 -41.54 3.28 -37.57
N GLU A 224 -41.58 2.32 -38.49
CA GLU A 224 -42.44 1.14 -38.40
C GLU A 224 -41.92 0.14 -37.34
N GLU A 225 -40.60 -0.06 -37.22
CA GLU A 225 -40.00 -0.93 -36.21
C GLU A 225 -40.13 -0.38 -34.77
N ASP A 226 -40.09 0.94 -34.60
CA ASP A 226 -40.33 1.59 -33.29
C ASP A 226 -41.84 1.64 -32.92
N SER A 227 -42.74 1.48 -33.88
CA SER A 227 -44.20 1.45 -33.67
C SER A 227 -44.74 0.08 -33.25
N ASP A 228 -43.94 -0.99 -33.38
CA ASP A 228 -44.32 -2.37 -33.02
C ASP A 228 -43.99 -2.71 -31.55
N TYR A 229 -43.50 -1.74 -30.77
CA TYR A 229 -43.14 -1.86 -29.36
C TYR A 229 -44.00 -1.00 -28.39
N ASP A 230 -45.09 -0.39 -28.86
CA ASP A 230 -46.10 0.31 -28.04
C ASP A 230 -47.44 -0.46 -28.07
#